data_AF-A0A1L7N7G0-F1
#
_entry.id   AF-A0A1L7N7G0-F1
#
_cell.length_a   1.000
_cell.length_b   1.000
_cell.length_c   1.000
_cell.angle_alpha   90.00
_cell.angle_beta   90.00
_cell.angle_gamma   90.00
#
_symmetry.space_group_name_H-M   'P 1'
#
loop_
_entity.id
_entity.type
_entity.pdbx_description
1 polymer ?
#
loop_
_entity_poly.entity_id
_entity_poly.type
_entity_poly.pdbx_seq_one_letter_code
_entity_poly.pdbx_strand_id
1 'polypeptide(L)'
;MSKAKQSRTDLEKALQLDPDALQGSAYTSLAALYDRVPGWPIGFGDAQKADELLRQALLINPDGIDSLYFWGDHLAREGKYAEAYGAHGYRVESADALLPLLDHCIVNPGVHVIDCPVDYSENDRILNSELRERALAI
;
A
#
# COMPACT_ATOMS: atom_id res chain seq x y z
N MET A 1 3.53 34.64 11.29
CA MET A 1 2.80 33.53 10.61
C MET A 1 3.06 32.24 11.37
N SER A 2 2.13 31.27 11.38
CA SER A 2 2.41 29.93 11.94
C SER A 2 3.61 29.29 11.23
N LYS A 3 4.48 28.58 11.96
CA LYS A 3 5.69 27.92 11.42
C LYS A 3 5.38 27.04 10.20
N ALA A 4 4.22 26.37 10.19
CA ALA A 4 3.77 25.54 9.07
C ALA A 4 3.51 26.35 7.78
N LYS A 5 2.92 27.55 7.90
CA LYS A 5 2.67 28.42 6.73
C LYS A 5 3.97 28.95 6.13
N GLN A 6 4.93 29.31 6.98
CA GLN A 6 6.26 29.73 6.52
C GLN A 6 7.00 28.58 5.83
N SER A 7 7.01 27.40 6.46
CA SER A 7 7.67 26.20 5.90
C SER A 7 7.09 25.83 4.54
N ARG A 8 5.76 25.93 4.37
CA ARG A 8 5.10 25.73 3.06
C ARG A 8 5.66 26.67 2.00
N THR A 9 5.68 27.98 2.28
CA THR A 9 6.21 28.99 1.35
C THR A 9 7.68 28.74 1.00
N ASP A 10 8.50 28.35 1.97
CA ASP A 10 9.92 28.08 1.76
C ASP A 10 10.14 26.84 0.89
N LEU A 11 9.34 25.79 1.09
CA LEU A 11 9.38 24.56 0.28
C LEU A 11 8.85 24.78 -1.14
N GLU A 12 7.75 25.52 -1.31
CA GLU A 12 7.24 25.93 -2.63
C GLU A 12 8.30 26.71 -3.42
N LYS A 13 9.05 27.61 -2.74
CA LYS A 13 10.16 28.34 -3.34
C LYS A 13 11.34 27.41 -3.68
N ALA A 14 11.66 26.44 -2.81
CA ALA A 14 12.70 25.46 -3.10
C ALA A 14 12.39 24.67 -4.38
N LEU A 15 11.13 24.23 -4.56
CA LEU A 15 10.68 23.54 -5.77
C LEU A 15 10.78 24.39 -7.04
N GLN A 16 10.63 25.72 -6.93
CA GLN A 16 10.84 26.63 -8.06
C GLN A 16 12.31 26.80 -8.44
N LEU A 17 13.22 26.65 -7.46
CA LEU A 17 14.65 26.86 -7.65
C LEU A 17 15.35 25.59 -8.17
N ASP A 18 15.10 24.47 -7.51
CA ASP A 18 15.63 23.16 -7.87
C ASP A 18 14.69 22.07 -7.31
N PRO A 19 13.78 21.52 -8.14
CA PRO A 19 12.82 20.52 -7.69
C PRO A 19 13.48 19.17 -7.34
N ASP A 20 14.65 18.88 -7.88
CA ASP A 20 15.37 17.63 -7.66
C ASP A 20 16.37 17.73 -6.49
N ALA A 21 16.56 18.93 -5.94
CA ALA A 21 17.44 19.19 -4.80
C ALA A 21 17.21 18.20 -3.67
N LEU A 22 18.31 17.64 -3.16
CA LEU A 22 18.30 16.65 -2.08
C LEU A 22 17.34 15.48 -2.39
N GLN A 23 17.36 14.99 -3.64
CA GLN A 23 16.54 13.86 -4.09
C GLN A 23 15.04 14.11 -3.91
N GLY A 24 14.58 15.32 -4.25
CA GLY A 24 13.17 15.69 -4.18
C GLY A 24 12.61 15.85 -2.76
N SER A 25 13.45 16.00 -1.74
CA SER A 25 13.02 16.13 -0.32
C SER A 25 11.99 17.24 -0.06
N ALA A 26 12.00 18.29 -0.89
CA ALA A 26 11.01 19.37 -0.82
C ALA A 26 9.60 18.86 -1.12
N TYR A 27 9.42 17.93 -2.06
CA TYR A 27 8.14 17.28 -2.33
C TYR A 27 7.63 16.52 -1.11
N THR A 28 8.47 15.66 -0.52
CA THR A 28 8.11 14.86 0.67
C THR A 28 7.72 15.74 1.85
N SER A 29 8.53 16.76 2.14
CA SER A 29 8.30 17.67 3.25
C SER A 29 7.03 18.52 3.04
N LEU A 30 6.81 19.00 1.81
CA LEU A 30 5.63 19.79 1.48
C LEU A 30 4.36 18.93 1.56
N ALA A 31 4.42 17.69 1.07
CA ALA A 31 3.33 16.74 1.18
C ALA A 31 2.96 16.47 2.65
N ALA A 32 3.95 16.24 3.51
CA ALA A 32 3.71 15.99 4.93
C ALA A 32 3.00 17.18 5.62
N LEU A 33 3.27 18.42 5.20
CA LEU A 33 2.54 19.60 5.67
C LEU A 33 1.08 19.58 5.20
N TYR A 34 0.84 19.32 3.91
CA TYR A 34 -0.51 19.23 3.37
C TYR A 34 -1.34 18.12 4.02
N ASP A 35 -0.70 17.01 4.39
CA ASP A 35 -1.38 15.85 4.98
C ASP A 35 -1.69 16.05 6.47
N ARG A 36 -0.82 16.75 7.21
CA ARG A 36 -0.91 16.89 8.69
C ARG A 36 -1.58 18.17 9.17
N VAL A 37 -1.56 19.24 8.39
CA VAL A 37 -2.16 20.53 8.79
C VAL A 37 -3.69 20.46 8.62
N PRO A 38 -4.50 21.09 9.48
CA PRO A 38 -5.94 21.18 9.26
C PRO A 38 -6.26 21.84 7.91
N GLY A 39 -7.34 21.39 7.26
CA GLY A 39 -7.85 22.01 6.05
C GLY A 39 -8.44 23.41 6.27
N TRP A 40 -9.01 23.96 5.20
CA TRP A 40 -9.77 25.20 5.27
C TRP A 40 -10.96 25.08 6.25
N PRO A 41 -11.29 26.11 7.06
CA PRO A 41 -10.73 27.48 7.06
C PRO A 41 -9.54 27.70 8.03
N ILE A 42 -9.13 26.69 8.79
CA ILE A 42 -8.17 26.86 9.90
C ILE A 42 -6.72 26.83 9.38
N GLY A 43 -6.45 25.97 8.40
CA GLY A 43 -5.13 25.80 7.82
C GLY A 43 -5.20 25.70 6.30
N PHE A 44 -4.31 24.88 5.76
CA PHE A 44 -4.14 24.68 4.32
C PHE A 44 -4.00 23.21 3.95
N GLY A 45 -4.30 22.30 4.89
CA GLY A 45 -4.24 20.88 4.62
C GLY A 45 -5.11 20.49 3.44
N ASP A 46 -4.60 19.56 2.64
CA ASP A 46 -5.20 19.09 1.41
C ASP A 46 -4.62 17.70 1.09
N ALA A 47 -5.40 16.65 1.34
CA ALA A 47 -4.96 15.27 1.14
C ALA A 47 -4.68 14.96 -0.33
N GLN A 48 -5.42 15.58 -1.26
CA GLN A 48 -5.18 15.41 -2.70
C GLN A 48 -3.83 16.03 -3.09
N LYS A 49 -3.53 17.22 -2.56
CA LYS A 49 -2.23 17.85 -2.78
C LYS A 49 -1.08 17.04 -2.19
N ALA A 50 -1.29 16.41 -1.04
CA ALA A 50 -0.31 15.50 -0.44
C ALA A 50 -0.04 14.28 -1.33
N ASP A 51 -1.07 13.62 -1.86
CA ASP A 51 -0.93 12.49 -2.80
C ASP A 51 -0.11 12.88 -4.03
N GLU A 52 -0.46 14.01 -4.68
CA GLU A 52 0.25 14.52 -5.85
C GLU A 52 1.75 14.70 -5.59
N LEU A 53 2.10 15.34 -4.46
CA LEU A 53 3.47 15.62 -4.08
C LEU A 53 4.24 14.35 -3.69
N LEU A 54 3.60 13.40 -2.99
CA LEU A 54 4.23 12.13 -2.63
C LEU A 54 4.52 11.27 -3.85
N ARG A 55 3.62 11.26 -4.85
CA ARG A 55 3.89 10.58 -6.12
C ARG A 55 5.11 11.17 -6.82
N GLN A 56 5.27 12.50 -6.82
CA GLN A 56 6.48 13.14 -7.36
C GLN A 56 7.73 12.75 -6.55
N ALA A 57 7.65 12.74 -5.21
CA ALA A 57 8.76 12.32 -4.36
C ALA A 57 9.20 10.87 -4.62
N LEU A 58 8.26 9.95 -4.84
CA LEU A 58 8.53 8.56 -5.20
C LEU A 58 9.12 8.40 -6.60
N LEU A 59 8.72 9.23 -7.56
CA LEU A 59 9.32 9.22 -8.90
C LEU A 59 10.79 9.64 -8.87
N ILE A 60 11.13 10.62 -8.02
CA ILE A 60 12.50 11.13 -7.89
C ILE A 60 13.36 10.20 -7.04
N ASN A 61 12.80 9.68 -5.94
CA ASN A 61 13.52 8.85 -4.97
C ASN A 61 12.68 7.63 -4.53
N PRO A 62 12.56 6.60 -5.40
CA PRO A 62 11.69 5.45 -5.16
C PRO A 62 12.14 4.58 -3.98
N ASP A 63 13.43 4.57 -3.68
CA ASP A 63 14.03 3.80 -2.59
C ASP A 63 14.31 4.65 -1.34
N GLY A 64 13.88 5.92 -1.36
CA GLY A 64 14.12 6.88 -0.29
C GLY A 64 13.28 6.56 0.95
N ILE A 65 13.93 6.43 2.11
CA ILE A 65 13.26 6.12 3.40
C ILE A 65 12.13 7.12 3.67
N ASP A 66 12.38 8.41 3.50
CA ASP A 66 11.36 9.43 3.77
C ASP A 66 10.20 9.33 2.77
N SER A 67 10.49 9.19 1.47
CA SER A 67 9.46 9.05 0.44
C SER A 67 8.55 7.84 0.69
N LEU A 68 9.14 6.69 1.00
CA LEU A 68 8.41 5.46 1.31
C LEU A 68 7.63 5.57 2.62
N TYR A 69 8.23 6.13 3.67
CA TYR A 69 7.57 6.31 4.96
C TYR A 69 6.35 7.23 4.85
N PHE A 70 6.51 8.43 4.28
CA PHE A 70 5.42 9.38 4.16
C PHE A 70 4.35 8.93 3.16
N TRP A 71 4.71 8.14 2.14
CA TRP A 71 3.72 7.49 1.28
C TRP A 71 2.87 6.47 2.04
N GLY A 72 3.51 5.56 2.78
CA GLY A 72 2.81 4.58 3.60
C GLY A 72 1.92 5.22 4.67
N ASP A 73 2.42 6.26 5.35
CA ASP A 73 1.65 7.04 6.33
C ASP A 73 0.44 7.72 5.69
N HIS A 74 0.61 8.37 4.53
CA HIS A 74 -0.49 9.00 3.79
C HIS A 74 -1.57 7.99 3.40
N LEU A 75 -1.17 6.85 2.82
CA LEU A 75 -2.10 5.77 2.48
C LEU A 75 -2.87 5.26 3.71
N ALA A 76 -2.19 5.07 4.84
CA ALA A 76 -2.82 4.63 6.07
C ALA A 76 -3.83 5.66 6.60
N ARG A 77 -3.51 6.97 6.52
CA ARG A 77 -4.41 8.06 6.92
C ARG A 77 -5.66 8.16 6.03
N GLU A 78 -5.52 7.82 4.75
CA GLU A 78 -6.64 7.71 3.80
C GLU A 78 -7.41 6.37 3.94
N GLY A 79 -7.04 5.51 4.90
CA GLY A 79 -7.70 4.22 5.14
C GLY A 79 -7.30 3.11 4.16
N LYS A 80 -6.30 3.34 3.30
CA LYS A 80 -5.77 2.37 2.33
C LYS A 80 -4.70 1.47 2.95
N TYR A 81 -5.04 0.81 4.05
CA TYR A 81 -4.08 0.04 4.86
C TYR A 81 -3.37 -1.05 4.07
N ALA A 82 -4.10 -1.79 3.21
CA ALA A 82 -3.49 -2.83 2.38
C ALA A 82 -2.37 -2.26 1.51
N GLU A 83 -2.64 -1.16 0.80
CA GLU A 83 -1.65 -0.48 -0.03
C GLU A 83 -0.50 0.09 0.81
N ALA A 84 -0.80 0.67 1.99
CA ALA A 84 0.19 1.24 2.90
C ALA A 84 1.23 0.21 3.38
N TYR A 85 0.81 -1.05 3.57
CA TYR A 85 1.69 -2.16 3.95
C TYR A 85 2.33 -2.86 2.73
N GLY A 86 2.10 -2.37 1.52
CA GLY A 86 2.57 -3.03 0.29
C GLY A 86 1.90 -4.39 0.06
N ALA A 87 0.62 -4.49 0.44
CA ALA A 87 -0.15 -5.71 0.29
C ALA A 87 -0.81 -5.82 -1.09
N HIS A 88 -0.74 -7.01 -1.67
CA HIS A 88 -1.33 -7.37 -2.96
C HIS A 88 -2.37 -8.48 -2.77
N GLY A 89 -3.58 -8.26 -3.27
CA GLY A 89 -4.68 -9.22 -3.19
C GLY A 89 -4.83 -10.03 -4.47
N TYR A 90 -5.00 -11.34 -4.34
CA TYR A 90 -5.23 -12.26 -5.45
C TYR A 90 -6.39 -13.19 -5.12
N ARG A 91 -7.12 -13.63 -6.14
CA ARG A 91 -8.14 -14.68 -6.03
C ARG A 91 -7.77 -15.79 -6.99
N VAL A 92 -7.70 -17.02 -6.48
CA VAL A 92 -7.45 -18.19 -7.33
C VAL A 92 -8.78 -18.78 -7.79
N GLU A 93 -8.91 -19.05 -9.08
CA GLU A 93 -10.17 -19.54 -9.67
C GLU A 93 -10.18 -21.07 -9.88
N SER A 94 -9.02 -21.73 -9.73
CA SER A 94 -8.88 -23.18 -9.87
C SER A 94 -7.66 -23.71 -9.13
N ALA A 95 -7.63 -25.03 -8.87
CA ALA A 95 -6.46 -25.69 -8.27
C ALA A 95 -5.20 -25.53 -9.15
N ASP A 96 -5.35 -25.63 -10.48
CA ASP A 96 -4.24 -25.51 -11.44
C ASP A 96 -3.63 -24.10 -11.48
N ALA A 97 -4.42 -23.07 -11.12
CA ALA A 97 -3.95 -21.68 -11.08
C ALA A 97 -3.19 -21.34 -9.78
N LEU A 98 -3.26 -22.20 -8.75
CA LEU A 98 -2.65 -21.91 -7.45
C LEU A 98 -1.13 -21.95 -7.52
N LEU A 99 -0.54 -22.96 -8.15
CA LEU A 99 0.92 -23.09 -8.20
C LEU A 99 1.59 -21.93 -8.95
N PRO A 100 1.14 -21.53 -10.17
CA PRO A 100 1.70 -20.35 -10.84
C PRO A 100 1.56 -19.05 -10.05
N LEU A 101 0.45 -18.89 -9.30
CA LEU A 101 0.24 -17.72 -8.45
C LEU A 101 1.21 -17.71 -7.27
N LEU A 102 1.42 -18.85 -6.62
CA LEU A 102 2.39 -18.96 -5.53
C LEU A 102 3.81 -18.65 -6.00
N ASP A 103 4.22 -19.18 -7.16
CA ASP A 103 5.53 -18.87 -7.75
C ASP A 103 5.69 -17.36 -8.00
N HIS A 104 4.65 -16.70 -8.51
CA HIS A 104 4.63 -15.24 -8.67
C HIS A 104 4.79 -14.51 -7.33
N CYS A 105 4.01 -14.87 -6.31
CA CYS A 105 4.08 -14.23 -5.00
C CYS A 105 5.41 -14.46 -4.27
N ILE A 106 6.08 -15.59 -4.50
CA ILE A 106 7.37 -15.91 -3.87
C ILE A 106 8.50 -15.05 -4.45
N VAL A 107 8.50 -14.79 -5.76
CA VAL A 107 9.58 -14.03 -6.42
C VAL A 107 9.37 -12.51 -6.38
N ASN A 108 8.15 -12.04 -6.12
CA ASN A 108 7.84 -10.62 -6.01
C ASN A 108 7.80 -10.19 -4.54
N PRO A 109 8.53 -9.12 -4.15
CA PRO A 109 8.49 -8.62 -2.78
C PRO A 109 7.10 -8.06 -2.45
N GLY A 110 6.71 -8.13 -1.18
CA GLY A 110 5.44 -7.59 -0.68
C GLY A 110 4.67 -8.57 0.18
N VAL A 111 3.57 -8.09 0.75
CA VAL A 111 2.62 -8.93 1.49
C VAL A 111 1.58 -9.45 0.50
N HIS A 112 1.51 -10.75 0.27
CA HIS A 112 0.55 -11.32 -0.67
C HIS A 112 -0.61 -11.97 0.08
N VAL A 113 -1.84 -11.57 -0.24
CA VAL A 113 -3.07 -12.17 0.29
C VAL A 113 -3.75 -12.93 -0.83
N ILE A 114 -3.82 -14.25 -0.72
CA ILE A 114 -4.43 -15.14 -1.72
C ILE A 114 -5.75 -15.67 -1.16
N ASP A 115 -6.86 -15.29 -1.78
CA ASP A 115 -8.18 -15.88 -1.56
C ASP A 115 -8.28 -17.20 -2.33
N CYS A 116 -8.39 -18.31 -1.57
CA CYS A 116 -8.54 -19.65 -2.11
C CYS A 116 -9.93 -20.18 -1.80
N PRO A 117 -10.83 -20.29 -2.79
CA PRO A 117 -12.14 -20.89 -2.58
C PRO A 117 -11.95 -22.37 -2.24
N VAL A 118 -12.60 -22.83 -1.17
CA VAL A 118 -12.61 -24.23 -0.77
C VAL A 118 -14.01 -24.77 -0.95
N ASP A 119 -14.16 -25.78 -1.82
CA ASP A 119 -15.40 -26.52 -1.98
C ASP A 119 -15.40 -27.75 -1.07
N TYR A 120 -16.36 -27.79 -0.16
CA TYR A 120 -16.57 -28.89 0.79
C TYR A 120 -17.77 -29.78 0.41
N SER A 121 -18.34 -29.63 -0.78
CA SER A 121 -19.51 -30.36 -1.24
C SER A 121 -19.39 -31.89 -1.08
N GLU A 122 -18.19 -32.43 -1.30
CA GLU A 122 -17.94 -33.88 -1.26
C GLU A 122 -17.42 -34.39 0.10
N ASN A 123 -17.17 -33.50 1.06
CA ASN A 123 -16.50 -33.87 2.32
C ASN A 123 -17.25 -34.95 3.10
N ASP A 124 -18.57 -34.87 3.20
CA ASP A 124 -19.35 -35.84 3.98
C ASP A 124 -19.28 -37.23 3.34
N ARG A 125 -19.45 -37.30 2.00
CA ARG A 125 -19.33 -38.55 1.25
C ARG A 125 -17.95 -39.16 1.44
N ILE A 126 -16.90 -38.37 1.23
CA ILE A 126 -15.52 -38.84 1.28
C ILE A 126 -15.12 -39.23 2.71
N LEU A 127 -15.33 -38.35 3.69
CA LEU A 127 -14.78 -38.51 5.04
C LEU A 127 -15.64 -39.42 5.93
N ASN A 128 -16.96 -39.32 5.86
CA ASN A 128 -17.84 -40.04 6.79
C ASN A 128 -18.37 -41.35 6.21
N SER A 129 -18.45 -41.48 4.89
CA SER A 129 -18.92 -42.70 4.22
C SER A 129 -17.77 -43.51 3.63
N GLU A 130 -17.12 -43.03 2.57
CA GLU A 130 -16.13 -43.81 1.81
C GLU A 130 -14.90 -44.18 2.65
N LEU A 131 -14.35 -43.23 3.41
CA LEU A 131 -13.20 -43.49 4.27
C LEU A 131 -13.52 -44.52 5.35
N ARG A 132 -14.70 -44.41 5.97
CA ARG A 132 -15.17 -45.35 6.99
C ARG A 132 -15.32 -46.76 6.42
N GLU A 133 -15.94 -46.90 5.25
CA GLU A 133 -16.10 -48.19 4.58
C GLU A 133 -14.76 -48.83 4.25
N ARG A 134 -13.81 -48.06 3.69
CA ARG A 134 -12.46 -48.56 3.36
C ARG A 134 -11.65 -48.95 4.60
N ALA A 135 -11.77 -48.21 5.70
CA ALA A 135 -11.08 -48.52 6.95
C ALA A 135 -11.57 -49.82 7.60
N LEU A 136 -12.83 -50.19 7.39
CA LEU A 136 -13.42 -51.44 7.89
C LEU A 136 -13.17 -52.65 6.98
N ALA A 137 -12.60 -52.44 5.79
CA ALA A 137 -12.29 -53.48 4.82
C ALA A 137 -10.86 -54.04 4.97
N ILE A 138 -10.11 -53.61 5.99
CA ILE A 138 -8.76 -54.08 6.37
C ILE A 138 -8.88 -54.97 7.61
#